data_AF-A0A6A6SC79-F1
#
_entry.id   AF-A0A6A6SC79-F1
#
_cell.length_a   1.000
_cell.length_b   1.000
_cell.length_c   1.000
_cell.angle_alpha   90.00
_cell.angle_beta   90.00
_cell.angle_gamma   90.00
#
_symmetry.space_group_name_H-M   'P 1'
#
loop_
_entity.id
_entity.type
_entity.pdbx_description
1 polymer ?
#
loop_
_entity_poly.entity_id
_entity_poly.type
_entity_poly.pdbx_seq_one_letter_code
_entity_poly.pdbx_strand_id
1 'polypeptide(L)'
;MSPKRKYEEPTAIVYGANVPWLQPLVEAIDPTSDDKVVWESAKVAYLLHHALDAEGNLSDALQSIGAGPETPKHKTWVKKISAKQTQWRQAILHKFLFDHVKEVIRKWHVANAWKTFGALPPEERDKIWMAEYDADPEGTIVSMMKPVIGILDTSNVFKLDLADNEDRTKMRAIRNMLRSKYRFGCEITFKHRILKDRKDLSSKEWASYATHENPSNTIVPIADLPIKSKALPVDPIQMPQTKKQKSFDDELEV
;
A
#
# COMPACT_ATOMS: atom_id res chain seq x y z
N MET A 1 19.37 19.67 -32.81
CA MET A 1 18.45 19.41 -31.67
C MET A 1 18.45 17.92 -31.41
N SER A 2 19.02 17.47 -30.30
CA SER A 2 19.04 16.04 -29.95
C SER A 2 17.65 15.58 -29.50
N PRO A 3 17.20 14.36 -29.84
CA PRO A 3 15.91 13.87 -29.38
C PRO A 3 15.97 13.65 -27.87
N LYS A 4 14.99 14.19 -27.14
CA LYS A 4 14.77 13.87 -25.73
C LYS A 4 14.58 12.35 -25.63
N ARG A 5 15.50 11.65 -24.95
CA ARG A 5 15.33 10.24 -24.60
C ARG A 5 14.01 10.12 -23.85
N LYS A 6 13.07 9.34 -24.39
CA LYS A 6 11.93 8.84 -23.61
C LYS A 6 12.56 8.07 -22.45
N TYR A 7 12.28 8.51 -21.22
CA TYR A 7 12.56 7.69 -20.05
C TYR A 7 11.71 6.44 -20.21
N GLU A 8 12.33 5.34 -20.63
CA GLU A 8 11.73 4.02 -20.47
C GLU A 8 11.64 3.79 -18.96
N GLU A 9 10.41 3.77 -18.43
CA GLU A 9 10.20 3.25 -17.08
C GLU A 9 10.71 1.81 -17.06
N PRO A 10 11.45 1.40 -16.02
CA PRO A 10 11.94 0.04 -15.93
C PRO A 10 10.75 -0.92 -16.06
N THR A 11 10.79 -1.77 -17.07
CA THR A 11 9.76 -2.79 -17.35
C THR A 11 9.74 -3.92 -16.34
N ALA A 12 10.74 -4.01 -15.46
CA ALA A 12 10.85 -5.05 -14.46
C ALA A 12 10.04 -4.69 -13.21
N ILE A 13 9.08 -5.54 -12.86
CA ILE A 13 8.32 -5.44 -11.61
C ILE A 13 9.27 -5.74 -10.44
N VAL A 14 9.37 -4.82 -9.48
CA VAL A 14 10.14 -5.03 -8.26
C VAL A 14 9.22 -5.54 -7.17
N TYR A 15 9.35 -6.81 -6.82
CA TYR A 15 8.57 -7.44 -5.75
C TYR A 15 9.11 -7.13 -4.36
N GLY A 16 8.24 -7.08 -3.35
CA GLY A 16 8.60 -6.80 -1.96
C GLY A 16 9.69 -7.73 -1.41
N ALA A 17 9.73 -9.00 -1.85
CA ALA A 17 10.79 -9.93 -1.47
C ALA A 17 12.19 -9.51 -1.98
N ASN A 18 12.25 -8.71 -3.05
CA ASN A 18 13.49 -8.22 -3.67
C ASN A 18 13.84 -6.80 -3.20
N VAL A 19 13.09 -6.24 -2.25
CA VAL A 19 13.32 -4.90 -1.74
C VAL A 19 14.27 -4.98 -0.54
N PRO A 20 15.51 -4.46 -0.65
CA PRO A 20 16.52 -4.66 0.39
C PRO A 20 16.10 -4.16 1.77
N TRP A 21 15.39 -3.03 1.83
CA TRP A 21 14.93 -2.45 3.10
C TRP A 21 13.70 -3.14 3.70
N LEU A 22 13.04 -4.06 2.98
CA LEU A 22 11.99 -4.93 3.52
C LEU A 22 12.57 -6.28 3.99
N GLN A 23 13.85 -6.54 3.70
CA GLN A 23 14.53 -7.73 4.18
C GLN A 23 15.13 -7.44 5.56
N PRO A 24 15.10 -8.41 6.49
CA PRO A 24 15.83 -8.32 7.74
C PRO A 24 17.33 -8.42 7.44
N LEU A 25 17.94 -7.31 7.03
CA LEU A 25 19.39 -7.22 6.84
C LEU A 25 20.05 -7.26 8.21
N VAL A 26 20.69 -8.40 8.50
CA VAL A 26 21.57 -8.62 9.65
C VAL A 26 22.77 -7.65 9.65
N GLU A 27 23.02 -6.98 8.52
CA GLU A 27 23.96 -5.88 8.42
C GLU A 27 23.19 -4.56 8.51
N ALA A 28 23.26 -3.96 9.71
CA ALA A 28 22.61 -2.73 10.11
C ALA A 28 22.34 -1.75 8.96
N ILE A 29 21.06 -1.58 8.60
CA ILE A 29 20.59 -0.27 8.14
C ILE A 29 21.05 0.68 9.23
N ASP A 30 21.94 1.63 8.92
CA ASP A 30 22.42 2.58 9.90
C ASP A 30 21.17 3.19 10.58
N PRO A 31 20.95 2.88 11.87
CA PRO A 31 19.72 3.23 12.59
C PRO A 31 19.54 4.75 12.73
N THR A 32 20.56 5.53 12.35
CA THR A 32 20.47 6.98 12.27
C THR A 32 19.80 7.50 11.00
N SER A 33 19.74 6.71 9.91
CA SER A 33 19.82 7.29 8.56
C SER A 33 18.60 7.27 7.65
N ASP A 34 17.47 6.61 7.92
CA ASP A 34 16.33 6.90 7.02
C ASP A 34 14.92 6.78 7.61
N ASP A 35 14.43 7.91 8.13
CA ASP A 35 13.01 8.16 8.37
C ASP A 35 12.18 7.70 7.15
N LYS A 36 12.70 7.82 5.92
CA LYS A 36 12.00 7.38 4.69
C LYS A 36 11.72 5.88 4.66
N VAL A 37 12.67 5.02 5.02
CA VAL A 37 12.48 3.55 5.08
C VAL A 37 11.34 3.22 6.04
N VAL A 38 11.40 3.80 7.24
CA VAL A 38 10.39 3.62 8.29
C VAL A 38 9.02 4.05 7.77
N TRP A 39 8.95 5.17 7.06
CA TRP A 39 7.69 5.70 6.51
C TRP A 39 7.10 4.83 5.41
N GLU A 40 7.92 4.37 4.47
CA GLU A 40 7.44 3.49 3.39
C GLU A 40 7.02 2.11 3.93
N SER A 41 7.76 1.55 4.90
CA SER A 41 7.37 0.31 5.60
C SER A 41 6.01 0.44 6.28
N ALA A 42 5.78 1.55 6.99
CA ALA A 42 4.50 1.82 7.63
C ALA A 42 3.34 1.95 6.62
N LYS A 43 3.58 2.49 5.42
CA LYS A 43 2.56 2.55 4.36
C LYS A 43 2.23 1.16 3.81
N VAL A 44 3.23 0.28 3.62
CA VAL A 44 3.01 -1.11 3.20
C VAL A 44 2.14 -1.84 4.21
N ALA A 45 2.53 -1.81 5.49
CA ALA A 45 1.78 -2.45 6.56
C ALA A 45 0.35 -1.87 6.67
N TYR A 46 0.19 -0.55 6.49
CA TYR A 46 -1.13 0.08 6.51
C TYR A 46 -1.97 -0.34 5.30
N LEU A 47 -1.38 -0.43 4.12
CA LEU A 47 -2.06 -0.86 2.91
C LEU A 47 -2.62 -2.29 3.09
N LEU A 48 -1.86 -3.17 3.73
CA LEU A 48 -2.28 -4.55 4.01
C LEU A 48 -3.34 -4.63 5.13
N HIS A 49 -3.09 -3.99 6.28
CA HIS A 49 -3.86 -4.26 7.51
C HIS A 49 -4.75 -3.10 8.02
N HIS A 50 -4.60 -1.88 7.51
CA HIS A 50 -5.24 -0.63 7.99
C HIS A 50 -4.94 -0.21 9.44
N ALA A 51 -4.59 -1.13 10.34
CA ALA A 51 -4.22 -0.85 11.71
C ALA A 51 -2.77 -1.26 11.97
N LEU A 52 -1.89 -0.28 12.16
CA LEU A 52 -0.49 -0.55 12.52
C LEU A 52 -0.34 -0.82 14.01
N ASP A 53 -1.17 -0.20 14.83
CA ASP A 53 -1.18 -0.34 16.28
C ASP A 53 -1.90 -1.60 16.79
N ALA A 54 -2.55 -2.37 15.92
CA ALA A 54 -3.04 -3.71 16.26
C ALA A 54 -1.85 -4.66 16.53
N GLU A 55 -2.05 -5.67 17.40
CA GLU A 55 -1.01 -6.60 17.89
C GLU A 55 0.09 -6.87 16.86
N GLY A 56 1.33 -6.56 17.23
CA GLY A 56 2.51 -6.88 16.42
C GLY A 56 2.74 -5.95 15.24
N ASN A 57 1.74 -5.60 14.43
CA ASN A 57 1.94 -5.03 13.07
C ASN A 57 2.97 -3.88 12.95
N LEU A 58 2.89 -2.84 13.79
CA LEU A 58 3.88 -1.75 13.78
C LEU A 58 5.24 -2.23 14.28
N SER A 59 5.24 -3.05 15.33
CA SER A 59 6.45 -3.65 15.86
C SER A 59 7.11 -4.55 14.83
N ASP A 60 6.35 -5.41 14.15
CA ASP A 60 6.80 -6.33 13.12
C ASP A 60 7.33 -5.58 11.90
N ALA A 61 6.61 -4.52 11.47
CA ALA A 61 7.07 -3.65 10.39
C ALA A 61 8.41 -2.96 10.75
N LEU A 62 8.55 -2.45 11.98
CA LEU A 62 9.78 -1.82 12.42
C LEU A 62 10.91 -2.85 12.65
N GLN A 63 10.60 -4.01 13.20
CA GLN A 63 11.56 -5.08 13.44
C GLN A 63 12.07 -5.69 12.12
N SER A 64 11.21 -5.78 11.09
CA SER A 64 11.60 -6.24 9.75
C SER A 64 12.69 -5.38 9.11
N ILE A 65 12.80 -4.11 9.53
CA ILE A 65 13.83 -3.17 9.08
C ILE A 65 14.93 -2.95 10.13
N GLY A 66 15.02 -3.83 11.14
CA GLY A 66 16.03 -3.74 12.21
C GLY A 66 15.80 -2.62 13.23
N ALA A 67 14.63 -1.99 13.22
CA ALA A 67 14.28 -0.91 14.14
C ALA A 67 13.50 -1.45 15.36
N GLY A 68 14.19 -2.05 16.33
CA GLY A 68 13.57 -2.52 17.57
C GLY A 68 13.43 -1.45 18.66
N PRO A 69 12.80 -1.77 19.81
CA PRO A 69 12.62 -0.87 20.95
C PRO A 69 13.89 -0.21 21.49
N GLU A 70 15.03 -0.88 21.33
CA GLU A 70 16.38 -0.43 21.68
C GLU A 70 16.94 0.65 20.75
N THR A 71 16.33 0.86 19.58
CA THR A 71 16.79 1.87 18.62
C THR A 71 16.55 3.30 19.17
N PRO A 72 17.55 4.21 19.14
CA PRO A 72 17.44 5.54 19.76
C PRO A 72 16.25 6.40 19.31
N LYS A 73 15.71 6.17 18.10
CA LYS A 73 14.55 6.89 17.53
C LYS A 73 13.23 6.13 17.60
N HIS A 74 13.20 4.88 18.09
CA HIS A 74 12.02 4.01 18.03
C HIS A 74 10.74 4.65 18.60
N LYS A 75 10.81 5.19 19.82
CA LYS A 75 9.66 5.87 20.46
C LYS A 75 9.15 7.06 19.64
N THR A 76 10.05 7.78 18.99
CA THR A 76 9.70 8.91 18.12
C THR A 76 9.00 8.42 16.86
N TRP A 77 9.49 7.36 16.21
CA TRP A 77 8.85 6.77 15.05
C TRP A 77 7.46 6.23 15.36
N VAL A 78 7.31 5.43 16.43
CA VAL A 78 6.00 4.90 16.86
C VAL A 78 4.99 6.02 17.04
N LYS A 79 5.36 7.10 17.74
CA LYS A 79 4.49 8.26 17.95
C LYS A 79 4.12 8.95 16.63
N LYS A 80 5.10 9.22 15.76
CA LYS A 80 4.84 9.89 14.48
C LYS A 80 3.99 9.00 13.55
N ILE A 81 4.23 7.69 13.50
CA ILE A 81 3.49 6.73 12.68
C ILE A 81 2.05 6.61 13.14
N SER A 82 1.80 6.49 14.44
CA SER A 82 0.43 6.48 14.99
C SER A 82 -0.35 7.75 14.60
N ALA A 83 0.30 8.92 14.69
CA ALA A 83 -0.30 10.17 14.23
C ALA A 83 -0.58 10.16 12.71
N LYS A 84 0.34 9.63 11.90
CA LYS A 84 0.16 9.50 10.45
C LYS A 84 -0.92 8.51 10.06
N GLN A 85 -1.01 7.36 10.71
CA GLN A 85 -2.10 6.39 10.52
C GLN A 85 -3.47 7.06 10.73
N THR A 86 -3.58 7.88 11.77
CA THR A 86 -4.81 8.64 12.01
C THR A 86 -5.09 9.62 10.87
N GLN A 87 -4.08 10.33 10.36
CA GLN A 87 -4.22 11.23 9.21
C GLN A 87 -4.61 10.49 7.93
N TRP A 88 -3.99 9.34 7.63
CA TRP A 88 -4.30 8.52 6.46
C TRP A 88 -5.73 8.01 6.51
N ARG A 89 -6.14 7.44 7.64
CA ARG A 89 -7.51 7.00 7.89
C ARG A 89 -8.51 8.13 7.69
N GLN A 90 -8.25 9.32 8.24
CA GLN A 90 -9.12 10.48 8.06
C GLN A 90 -9.22 10.92 6.60
N ALA A 91 -8.10 10.92 5.86
CA ALA A 91 -8.11 11.24 4.44
C ALA A 91 -8.96 10.23 3.65
N ILE A 92 -8.79 8.93 3.91
CA ILE A 92 -9.54 7.86 3.22
C ILE A 92 -11.03 7.93 3.57
N LEU A 93 -11.39 7.90 4.86
CA LEU A 93 -12.79 7.82 5.29
C LEU A 93 -13.55 9.13 5.08
N HIS A 94 -12.94 10.28 5.40
CA HIS A 94 -13.67 11.55 5.37
C HIS A 94 -13.49 12.32 4.07
N LYS A 95 -12.29 12.35 3.49
CA LYS A 95 -12.05 13.16 2.29
C LYS A 95 -12.36 12.43 1.00
N PHE A 96 -12.40 11.10 1.02
CA PHE A 96 -12.74 10.30 -0.15
C PHE A 96 -14.06 9.55 0.06
N LEU A 97 -14.08 8.53 0.92
CA LEU A 97 -15.20 7.58 0.99
C LEU A 97 -16.53 8.24 1.32
N PHE A 98 -16.56 9.21 2.26
CA PHE A 98 -17.80 9.87 2.64
C PHE A 98 -18.48 10.58 1.46
N ASP A 99 -17.74 11.42 0.73
CA ASP A 99 -18.29 12.16 -0.41
C ASP A 99 -18.55 11.23 -1.60
N HIS A 100 -17.65 10.28 -1.85
CA HIS A 100 -17.80 9.26 -2.90
C HIS A 100 -19.06 8.44 -2.72
N VAL A 101 -19.31 7.88 -1.54
CA VAL A 101 -20.49 7.05 -1.27
C VAL A 101 -21.77 7.87 -1.38
N LYS A 102 -21.78 9.13 -0.90
CA LYS A 102 -22.94 10.02 -1.08
C LYS A 102 -23.23 10.26 -2.56
N GLU A 103 -22.21 10.47 -3.37
CA GLU A 103 -22.35 10.70 -4.80
C GLU A 103 -22.87 9.45 -5.53
N VAL A 104 -22.35 8.26 -5.22
CA VAL A 104 -22.86 7.00 -5.79
C VAL A 104 -24.32 6.79 -5.44
N ILE A 105 -24.72 7.02 -4.18
CA ILE A 105 -26.12 6.94 -3.75
C ILE A 105 -26.99 7.95 -4.50
N ARG A 106 -26.52 9.19 -4.65
CA ARG A 106 -27.23 10.24 -5.39
C ARG A 106 -27.45 9.85 -6.85
N LYS A 107 -26.41 9.38 -7.55
CA LYS A 107 -26.51 8.87 -8.94
C LYS A 107 -27.54 7.73 -9.02
N TRP A 108 -27.51 6.81 -8.06
CA TRP A 108 -28.44 5.69 -8.03
C TRP A 108 -29.89 6.14 -7.81
N HIS A 109 -30.14 7.11 -6.90
CA HIS A 109 -31.47 7.67 -6.66
C HIS A 109 -32.03 8.39 -7.88
N VAL A 110 -31.20 9.10 -8.65
CA VAL A 110 -31.62 9.71 -9.92
C VAL A 110 -32.11 8.66 -10.91
N ALA A 111 -31.41 7.51 -11.01
CA ALA A 111 -31.81 6.40 -11.87
C ALA A 111 -32.98 5.57 -11.32
N ASN A 112 -33.25 5.65 -10.01
CA ASN A 112 -34.24 4.84 -9.29
C ASN A 112 -35.13 5.70 -8.38
N ALA A 113 -35.79 6.72 -8.95
CA ALA A 113 -36.50 7.76 -8.21
C ALA A 113 -37.53 7.25 -7.17
N TRP A 114 -38.04 6.03 -7.34
CA TRP A 114 -39.06 5.42 -6.48
C TRP A 114 -38.51 4.45 -5.42
N LYS A 115 -37.18 4.29 -5.32
CA LYS A 115 -36.56 3.33 -4.40
C LYS A 115 -35.66 4.03 -3.38
N THR A 116 -35.57 3.47 -2.19
CA THR A 116 -34.71 3.95 -1.12
C THR A 116 -33.44 3.10 -1.06
N PHE A 117 -32.28 3.72 -1.26
CA PHE A 117 -30.98 3.03 -1.24
C PHE A 117 -30.75 2.25 0.07
N GLY A 118 -31.16 2.81 1.22
CA GLY A 118 -31.03 2.13 2.51
C GLY A 118 -31.97 0.96 2.76
N ALA A 119 -32.98 0.77 1.91
CA ALA A 119 -33.84 -0.41 1.94
C ALA A 119 -33.29 -1.57 1.09
N LEU A 120 -32.23 -1.34 0.30
CA LEU A 120 -31.63 -2.38 -0.53
C LEU A 120 -30.97 -3.46 0.35
N PRO A 121 -31.01 -4.73 -0.06
CA PRO A 121 -30.16 -5.77 0.54
C PRO A 121 -28.66 -5.47 0.37
N PRO A 122 -27.79 -5.96 1.27
CA PRO A 122 -26.33 -5.80 1.13
C PRO A 122 -25.79 -6.23 -0.23
N GLU A 123 -26.30 -7.33 -0.78
CA GLU A 123 -25.86 -7.90 -2.06
C GLU A 123 -26.17 -6.98 -3.25
N GLU A 124 -27.27 -6.23 -3.18
CA GLU A 124 -27.63 -5.24 -4.20
C GLU A 124 -26.78 -3.99 -4.08
N ARG A 125 -26.52 -3.52 -2.85
CA ARG A 125 -25.58 -2.41 -2.62
C ARG A 125 -24.19 -2.75 -3.13
N ASP A 126 -23.73 -3.97 -2.89
CA ASP A 126 -22.44 -4.46 -3.38
C ASP A 126 -22.34 -4.38 -4.89
N LYS A 127 -23.37 -4.77 -5.64
CA LYS A 127 -23.39 -4.62 -7.10
C LYS A 127 -23.22 -3.16 -7.52
N ILE A 128 -23.81 -2.22 -6.79
CA ILE A 128 -23.71 -0.78 -7.08
C ILE A 128 -22.30 -0.26 -6.77
N TRP A 129 -21.74 -0.64 -5.62
CA TRP A 129 -20.35 -0.30 -5.27
C TRP A 129 -19.38 -0.81 -6.34
N MET A 130 -19.54 -2.07 -6.74
CA MET A 130 -18.65 -2.69 -7.72
C MET A 130 -18.83 -2.11 -9.12
N ALA A 131 -20.04 -1.74 -9.53
CA ALA A 131 -20.25 -1.05 -10.81
C ALA A 131 -19.50 0.28 -10.89
N GLU A 132 -19.49 1.07 -9.80
CA GLU A 132 -18.70 2.32 -9.77
C GLU A 132 -17.19 2.03 -9.79
N TYR A 133 -16.72 1.01 -9.06
CA TYR A 133 -15.31 0.61 -9.04
C TYR A 133 -14.83 0.11 -10.40
N ASP A 134 -15.60 -0.78 -11.03
CA ASP A 134 -15.23 -1.46 -12.27
C ASP A 134 -15.20 -0.49 -13.47
N ALA A 135 -15.78 0.72 -13.34
CA ALA A 135 -15.69 1.77 -14.35
C ALA A 135 -14.30 2.42 -14.45
N ASP A 136 -13.61 2.60 -13.31
CA ASP A 136 -12.23 3.08 -13.24
C ASP A 136 -11.52 2.52 -11.99
N PRO A 137 -11.06 1.25 -12.03
CA PRO A 137 -10.46 0.60 -10.86
C PRO A 137 -9.19 1.31 -10.37
N GLU A 138 -8.34 1.75 -11.30
CA GLU A 138 -7.07 2.41 -10.97
C GLU A 138 -7.31 3.80 -10.38
N GLY A 139 -8.05 4.66 -11.08
CA GLY A 139 -8.30 6.01 -10.63
C GLY A 139 -9.05 6.05 -9.30
N THR A 140 -9.98 5.12 -9.09
CA THR A 140 -10.70 4.97 -7.82
C THR A 140 -9.76 4.62 -6.67
N ILE A 141 -8.89 3.61 -6.82
CA ILE A 141 -7.96 3.21 -5.76
C ILE A 141 -6.88 4.25 -5.52
N VAL A 142 -6.31 4.81 -6.57
CA VAL A 142 -5.28 5.86 -6.47
C VAL A 142 -5.84 7.06 -5.71
N SER A 143 -7.10 7.42 -5.97
CA SER A 143 -7.77 8.52 -5.26
C SER A 143 -8.09 8.16 -3.80
N MET A 144 -8.66 6.97 -3.57
CA MET A 144 -9.04 6.51 -2.22
C MET A 144 -7.81 6.37 -1.32
N MET A 145 -6.80 5.62 -1.77
CA MET A 145 -5.61 5.27 -1.01
C MET A 145 -4.45 6.23 -1.22
N LYS A 146 -4.69 7.40 -1.83
CA LYS A 146 -3.68 8.45 -2.12
C LYS A 146 -2.62 8.67 -1.03
N PRO A 147 -2.96 8.67 0.29
CA PRO A 147 -1.96 8.89 1.33
C PRO A 147 -0.87 7.80 1.44
N VAL A 148 -1.15 6.59 0.98
CA VAL A 148 -0.29 5.40 1.16
C VAL A 148 0.05 4.68 -0.15
N ILE A 149 -0.79 4.79 -1.18
CA ILE A 149 -0.71 3.98 -2.42
C ILE A 149 0.57 4.24 -3.24
N GLY A 150 1.25 5.36 -3.02
CA GLY A 150 2.46 5.72 -3.76
C GLY A 150 3.64 4.74 -3.60
N ILE A 151 3.58 3.85 -2.61
CA ILE A 151 4.55 2.76 -2.41
C ILE A 151 4.34 1.61 -3.42
N LEU A 152 3.11 1.43 -3.89
CA LEU A 152 2.70 0.39 -4.83
C LEU A 152 2.95 0.87 -6.27
N ASP A 153 3.44 -0.02 -7.12
CA ASP A 153 3.55 0.23 -8.55
C ASP A 153 2.18 0.00 -9.24
N THR A 154 1.31 1.00 -9.14
CA THR A 154 -0.06 0.92 -9.67
C THR A 154 -0.10 0.70 -11.18
N SER A 155 0.90 1.20 -11.92
CA SER A 155 1.02 1.01 -13.37
C SER A 155 1.06 -0.47 -13.75
N ASN A 156 1.79 -1.29 -12.99
CA ASN A 156 1.85 -2.73 -13.21
C ASN A 156 0.68 -3.48 -12.58
N VAL A 157 0.15 -3.02 -11.44
CA VAL A 157 -1.01 -3.65 -10.78
C VAL A 157 -2.25 -3.65 -11.66
N PHE A 158 -2.52 -2.57 -12.38
CA PHE A 158 -3.71 -2.47 -13.24
C PHE A 158 -3.45 -2.88 -14.70
N LYS A 159 -2.22 -3.27 -15.03
CA LYS A 159 -1.88 -3.85 -16.32
C LYS A 159 -2.50 -5.25 -16.47
N LEU A 160 -3.28 -5.44 -17.54
CA LEU A 160 -4.00 -6.71 -17.81
C LEU A 160 -3.22 -7.64 -18.76
N ASP A 161 -2.33 -7.07 -19.57
CA ASP A 161 -1.58 -7.72 -20.64
C ASP A 161 -0.14 -8.08 -20.20
N LEU A 162 0.03 -8.57 -18.97
CA LEU A 162 1.32 -9.07 -18.51
C LEU A 162 1.67 -10.39 -19.22
N ALA A 163 2.91 -10.48 -19.69
CA ALA A 163 3.40 -11.64 -20.42
C ALA A 163 3.58 -12.85 -19.50
N ASP A 164 4.10 -12.63 -18.30
CA ASP A 164 4.33 -13.69 -17.32
C ASP A 164 3.06 -14.08 -16.55
N ASN A 165 2.86 -15.38 -16.37
CA ASN A 165 1.64 -15.90 -15.76
C ASN A 165 1.64 -15.79 -14.23
N GLU A 166 2.81 -15.86 -13.60
CA GLU A 166 2.96 -15.68 -12.16
C GLU A 166 2.67 -14.21 -11.81
N ASP A 167 3.25 -13.28 -12.55
CA ASP A 167 2.99 -11.84 -12.41
C ASP A 167 1.51 -11.52 -12.58
N ARG A 168 0.85 -12.10 -13.60
CA ARG A 168 -0.61 -11.97 -13.77
C ARG A 168 -1.40 -12.43 -12.56
N THR A 169 -0.99 -13.54 -11.95
CA THR A 169 -1.66 -14.12 -10.78
C THR A 169 -1.49 -13.22 -9.56
N LYS A 170 -0.26 -12.75 -9.30
CA LYS A 170 0.04 -11.80 -8.22
C LYS A 170 -0.72 -10.49 -8.39
N MET A 171 -0.69 -9.89 -9.58
CA MET A 171 -1.42 -8.64 -9.85
C MET A 171 -2.93 -8.83 -9.72
N ARG A 172 -3.47 -9.99 -10.10
CA ARG A 172 -4.90 -10.31 -9.88
C ARG A 172 -5.22 -10.38 -8.39
N ALA A 173 -4.39 -11.03 -7.58
CA ALA A 173 -4.58 -11.10 -6.13
C ALA A 173 -4.57 -9.70 -5.49
N ILE A 174 -3.63 -8.84 -5.91
CA ILE A 174 -3.55 -7.45 -5.43
C ILE A 174 -4.78 -6.64 -5.83
N ARG A 175 -5.22 -6.74 -7.09
CA ARG A 175 -6.46 -6.09 -7.55
C ARG A 175 -7.66 -6.56 -6.73
N ASN A 176 -7.75 -7.85 -6.43
CA ASN A 176 -8.81 -8.40 -5.57
C ASN A 176 -8.75 -7.82 -4.15
N MET A 177 -7.57 -7.70 -3.55
CA MET A 177 -7.38 -7.05 -2.25
C MET A 177 -7.87 -5.60 -2.27
N LEU A 178 -7.44 -4.81 -3.26
CA LEU A 178 -7.80 -3.40 -3.40
C LEU A 178 -9.31 -3.22 -3.63
N ARG A 179 -9.90 -4.04 -4.49
CA ARG A 179 -11.34 -4.10 -4.73
C ARG A 179 -12.11 -4.42 -3.45
N SER A 180 -11.65 -5.40 -2.67
CA SER A 180 -12.25 -5.75 -1.37
C SER A 180 -12.15 -4.61 -0.36
N LYS A 181 -11.02 -3.88 -0.32
CA LYS A 181 -10.85 -2.70 0.54
C LYS A 181 -11.81 -1.58 0.16
N TYR A 182 -11.96 -1.31 -1.13
CA TYR A 182 -12.93 -0.34 -1.61
C TYR A 182 -14.37 -0.74 -1.23
N ARG A 183 -14.78 -1.99 -1.52
CA ARG A 183 -16.11 -2.51 -1.14
C ARG A 183 -16.37 -2.33 0.34
N PHE A 184 -15.43 -2.77 1.17
CA PHE A 184 -15.52 -2.67 2.62
C PHE A 184 -15.63 -1.20 3.07
N GLY A 185 -14.80 -0.31 2.52
CA GLY A 185 -14.82 1.11 2.80
C GLY A 185 -16.17 1.77 2.47
N CYS A 186 -16.76 1.44 1.33
CA CYS A 186 -18.08 1.92 0.93
C CYS A 186 -19.16 1.47 1.92
N GLU A 187 -19.20 0.18 2.25
CA GLU A 187 -20.25 -0.38 3.09
C GLU A 187 -20.19 0.13 4.53
N ILE A 188 -19.00 0.20 5.14
CA ILE A 188 -18.87 0.73 6.51
C ILE A 188 -19.19 2.24 6.56
N THR A 189 -18.84 2.98 5.51
CA THR A 189 -19.12 4.41 5.42
C THR A 189 -20.62 4.62 5.28
N PHE A 190 -21.28 3.85 4.44
CA PHE A 190 -22.73 3.87 4.31
C PHE A 190 -23.42 3.54 5.64
N LYS A 191 -23.11 2.38 6.23
CA LYS A 191 -23.73 1.85 7.45
C LYS A 191 -23.59 2.79 8.65
N HIS A 192 -22.42 3.38 8.84
CA HIS A 192 -22.12 4.15 10.03
C HIS A 192 -22.17 5.65 9.81
N ARG A 193 -21.64 6.18 8.70
CA ARG A 193 -21.57 7.62 8.48
C ARG A 193 -22.84 8.17 7.84
N ILE A 194 -23.41 7.48 6.85
CA ILE A 194 -24.57 7.98 6.12
C ILE A 194 -25.87 7.67 6.85
N LEU A 195 -26.06 6.42 7.29
CA LEU A 195 -27.30 6.03 7.96
C LEU A 195 -27.41 6.47 9.42
N LYS A 196 -26.28 6.54 10.14
CA LYS A 196 -26.27 6.67 11.62
C LYS A 196 -25.43 7.84 12.15
N ASP A 197 -24.68 8.52 11.29
CA ASP A 197 -23.69 9.56 11.63
C ASP A 197 -22.70 9.20 12.77
N ARG A 198 -22.26 7.92 12.80
CA ARG A 198 -21.30 7.39 13.78
C ARG A 198 -19.88 7.32 13.20
N LYS A 199 -19.12 8.40 13.36
CA LYS A 199 -17.76 8.55 12.85
C LYS A 199 -16.75 7.58 13.47
N ASP A 200 -16.86 7.39 14.77
CA ASP A 200 -16.03 6.52 15.60
C ASP A 200 -16.17 5.06 15.18
N LEU A 201 -17.41 4.58 15.00
CA LEU A 201 -17.66 3.20 14.57
C LEU A 201 -17.15 2.93 13.16
N SER A 202 -17.34 3.86 12.23
CA SER A 202 -16.76 3.75 10.88
C SER A 202 -15.24 3.65 10.93
N SER A 203 -14.59 4.45 11.79
CA SER A 203 -13.14 4.42 11.95
C SER A 203 -12.63 3.13 12.60
N LYS A 204 -13.40 2.58 13.56
CA LYS A 204 -13.09 1.32 14.23
C LYS A 204 -13.23 0.13 13.28
N GLU A 205 -14.33 0.05 12.53
CA GLU A 205 -14.57 -1.04 11.57
C GLU A 205 -13.57 -0.97 10.40
N TRP A 206 -13.20 0.23 9.94
CA TRP A 206 -12.13 0.39 8.93
C TRP A 206 -10.80 -0.24 9.38
N ALA A 207 -10.44 0.00 10.65
CA ALA A 207 -9.21 -0.51 11.24
C ALA A 207 -9.25 -2.03 11.45
N SER A 208 -10.44 -2.63 11.60
CA SER A 208 -10.61 -4.08 11.77
C SER A 208 -10.69 -4.84 10.44
N TYR A 209 -10.38 -4.22 9.30
CA TYR A 209 -10.45 -4.86 7.97
C TYR A 209 -9.80 -6.25 7.94
N ALA A 210 -8.60 -6.38 8.53
CA ALA A 210 -7.84 -7.62 8.53
C ALA A 210 -8.42 -8.71 9.45
N THR A 211 -9.39 -8.39 10.31
CA THR A 211 -10.03 -9.34 11.23
C THR A 211 -11.40 -9.81 10.75
N HIS A 212 -11.90 -9.28 9.62
CA HIS A 212 -13.14 -9.76 9.02
C HIS A 212 -12.84 -10.95 8.08
N GLU A 213 -13.62 -12.02 8.16
CA GLU A 213 -13.39 -13.27 7.43
C GLU A 213 -13.32 -13.10 5.90
N ASN A 214 -14.24 -12.33 5.29
CA ASN A 214 -14.23 -12.15 3.84
C ASN A 214 -13.05 -11.28 3.35
N PRO A 215 -12.75 -10.12 3.97
CA PRO A 215 -11.63 -9.29 3.53
C PRO A 215 -10.25 -9.80 3.95
N SER A 216 -10.10 -10.47 5.09
CA SER A 216 -8.81 -11.00 5.57
C SER A 216 -8.19 -11.99 4.58
N ASN A 217 -9.03 -12.83 3.96
CA ASN A 217 -8.64 -13.79 2.93
C ASN A 217 -8.11 -13.14 1.64
N THR A 218 -8.26 -11.82 1.49
CA THR A 218 -7.74 -11.09 0.33
C THR A 218 -6.42 -10.38 0.58
N ILE A 219 -5.91 -10.41 1.81
CA ILE A 219 -4.61 -9.83 2.14
C ILE A 219 -3.52 -10.66 1.45
N VAL A 220 -2.74 -9.99 0.60
CA VAL A 220 -1.62 -10.61 -0.11
C VAL A 220 -0.35 -10.59 0.74
N PRO A 221 0.56 -11.57 0.57
CA PRO A 221 1.88 -11.51 1.16
C PRO A 221 2.65 -10.26 0.72
N ILE A 222 3.46 -9.68 1.62
CA ILE A 222 4.37 -8.57 1.28
C ILE A 222 5.28 -8.94 0.11
N ALA A 223 5.71 -10.21 0.05
CA ALA A 223 6.56 -10.74 -1.01
C ALA A 223 5.98 -10.54 -2.42
N ASP A 224 4.65 -10.53 -2.56
CA ASP A 224 3.96 -10.42 -3.84
C ASP A 224 3.65 -8.98 -4.23
N LEU A 225 3.82 -8.01 -3.33
CA LEU A 225 3.54 -6.60 -3.61
C LEU A 225 4.56 -6.03 -4.60
N PRO A 226 4.12 -5.40 -5.70
CA PRO A 226 4.99 -4.66 -6.61
C PRO A 226 5.29 -3.29 -6.01
N ILE A 227 6.51 -3.11 -5.53
CA ILE A 227 6.98 -1.88 -4.89
C ILE A 227 7.59 -0.96 -5.95
N LYS A 228 7.17 0.30 -5.94
CA LYS A 228 7.64 1.27 -6.92
C LYS A 228 9.15 1.51 -6.76
N SER A 229 9.92 1.43 -7.84
CA SER A 229 11.40 1.56 -7.77
C SER A 229 11.85 2.92 -7.20
N LYS A 230 11.10 4.01 -7.44
CA LYS A 230 11.37 5.33 -6.85
C LYS A 230 11.13 5.41 -5.34
N ALA A 231 10.37 4.46 -4.81
CA ALA A 231 10.14 4.34 -3.38
C ALA A 231 11.25 3.57 -2.67
N LEU A 232 12.21 2.98 -3.40
CA LEU A 232 13.43 2.40 -2.83
C LEU A 232 14.28 3.56 -2.25
N PRO A 233 14.47 3.62 -0.92
CA PRO A 233 15.28 4.62 -0.24
C PRO A 233 16.77 4.22 -0.20
N VAL A 234 17.10 2.98 -0.51
CA VAL A 234 18.48 2.48 -0.58
C VAL A 234 18.91 2.57 -2.03
N ASP A 235 19.86 3.47 -2.33
CA ASP A 235 20.57 3.42 -3.61
C ASP A 235 21.20 2.02 -3.73
N PRO A 236 21.09 1.34 -4.88
CA PRO A 236 21.76 0.07 -5.06
C PRO A 236 23.24 0.27 -4.74
N ILE A 237 23.72 -0.46 -3.72
CA ILE A 237 25.12 -0.44 -3.30
C ILE A 237 25.95 -0.62 -4.55
N GLN A 238 26.63 0.44 -5.00
CA GLN A 238 27.68 0.30 -5.99
C GLN A 238 28.72 -0.55 -5.30
N MET A 239 28.74 -1.85 -5.60
CA MET A 239 29.80 -2.72 -5.11
C MET A 239 31.12 -2.03 -5.48
N PRO A 240 32.02 -1.80 -4.51
CA PRO A 240 33.31 -1.21 -4.82
C PRO A 240 33.97 -2.13 -5.84
N GLN A 241 34.17 -1.61 -7.06
CA GLN A 241 34.99 -2.29 -8.04
C GLN A 241 36.32 -2.56 -7.35
N THR A 242 36.58 -3.83 -7.10
CA THR A 242 37.82 -4.32 -6.53
C THR A 242 38.94 -3.73 -7.38
N LYS A 243 39.64 -2.74 -6.82
CA LYS A 243 40.90 -2.25 -7.38
C LYS A 243 41.76 -3.49 -7.57
N LYS A 244 42.09 -3.81 -8.83
CA LYS A 244 43.10 -4.80 -9.17
C LYS A 244 44.31 -4.56 -8.27
N GLN A 245 44.55 -5.52 -7.40
CA GLN A 245 45.75 -5.64 -6.60
C GLN A 245 46.91 -5.64 -7.60
N LYS A 246 47.77 -4.61 -7.53
CA LYS A 246 49.01 -4.56 -8.29
C LYS A 246 49.89 -5.66 -7.69
N SER A 247 50.12 -6.73 -8.44
CA SER A 247 51.10 -7.76 -8.10
C SER A 247 52.47 -7.08 -8.00
N PHE A 248 53.05 -7.14 -6.81
CA PHE A 248 54.50 -7.10 -6.65
C PHE A 248 54.98 -8.48 -7.09
N ASP A 249 55.70 -8.53 -8.21
CA ASP A 249 56.64 -9.61 -8.46
C ASP A 249 57.97 -8.99 -8.85
N ASP A 250 58.99 -9.50 -8.19
CA ASP A 250 60.41 -9.23 -8.29
C ASP A 250 60.94 -9.42 -9.71
N GLU A 251 61.85 -8.53 -10.12
CA GLU A 251 63.02 -8.94 -10.90
C GLU A 251 64.27 -8.28 -10.28
N LEU A 252 64.91 -9.07 -9.41
CA LEU A 252 66.34 -9.04 -9.12
C LEU A 252 67.03 -9.80 -10.26
N GLU A 253 67.78 -9.14 -11.13
CA GLU A 253 68.91 -9.77 -11.83
C GLU A 253 70.07 -8.77 -11.99
N VAL A 254 71.15 -9.11 -11.25
CA VAL A 254 72.60 -9.01 -11.52
C VAL A 254 73.21 -7.71 -12.03
#